data_AF-A0A7V5FG47-F1
#
_entry.id   AF-A0A7V5FG47-F1
#
_cell.length_a   1.000
_cell.length_b   1.000
_cell.length_c   1.000
_cell.angle_alpha   90.00
_cell.angle_beta   90.00
_cell.angle_gamma   90.00
#
_symmetry.space_group_name_H-M   'P 1'
#
loop_
_entity.id
_entity.type
_entity.pdbx_description
1 polymer ?
#
loop_
_entity_poly.entity_id
_entity_poly.type
_entity_poly.pdbx_seq_one_letter_code
_entity_poly.pdbx_strand_id
1 'polypeptide(L)'
;MNRWQGAKIIHTLCPIVFAFAITTSARGQSSRDTTDEFSRRIDRLIDRILPMVQTEIQEYLMGRSESDSIRPSYADTLIERGLASEKTTIFSADTSIASGDTLAGTIIVDRCRLALSGQVAGDVVVIDGTFSMKPGSRVEGNIILIDAQFHRSDSTSISGVVVERNLRQKRLHHERQRIASFPRYDLNWAHTMLYGGDALFRYNRVEGFFVGIGHEKKYYWDETQHHSPSGLIGYAFALHRWQYLLGWDVWFGNMHRTEFGAEIHSGTDTKDSWIIDEMENTIAALFVRLDYRDYFFRNGFSFHAAQYLSPQVRFQVTYSADRYESLSKRTNWSLFYPSRLFRPNPSIEDGLMRSIIFSTDIVTYNSNRPNRGGWRIHGKAEFAGNTTGDQLGGDFSFSQYLLDVRQYRPIGEKSEIRLRARGGLTSSNTPRQKSFEIGGLGSLPAYGFKEFSGTKMLLLNGELELRGDLLDELPVMSWFSHSLSLILFADAATVSGGSDLVRPSVGEDTSFTINPTRGWKSDLGFGVGTRSGNMRLIFAWRTDLPSPPKIFFRFSQTF
;
A
#
# COMPACT_ATOMS: atom_id res chain seq x y z
N MET A 1 -13.22 -43.25 -4.04
CA MET A 1 -12.61 -42.79 -5.32
C MET A 1 -12.98 -41.31 -5.47
N ASN A 2 -12.12 -40.37 -5.05
CA ASN A 2 -11.04 -39.73 -5.84
C ASN A 2 -11.60 -39.12 -7.15
N ARG A 3 -11.51 -37.83 -7.49
CA ARG A 3 -10.55 -36.77 -7.16
C ARG A 3 -11.16 -35.38 -7.48
N TRP A 4 -10.89 -34.40 -6.61
CA TRP A 4 -10.44 -33.03 -6.90
C TRP A 4 -10.82 -32.38 -8.26
N GLN A 5 -11.74 -31.41 -8.22
CA GLN A 5 -11.90 -30.34 -9.22
C GLN A 5 -11.45 -28.98 -8.64
N GLY A 6 -10.19 -28.91 -8.20
CA GLY A 6 -9.57 -27.69 -7.63
C GLY A 6 -8.45 -27.11 -8.50
N ALA A 7 -8.50 -27.29 -9.82
CA ALA A 7 -7.43 -26.88 -10.72
C ALA A 7 -7.96 -26.31 -12.04
N LYS A 8 -8.54 -25.10 -12.02
CA LYS A 8 -8.77 -24.31 -13.25
C LYS A 8 -8.52 -22.80 -13.16
N ILE A 9 -8.05 -22.27 -12.03
CA ILE A 9 -7.83 -20.80 -11.88
C ILE A 9 -6.38 -20.38 -12.19
N ILE A 10 -5.43 -21.32 -12.35
CA ILE A 10 -4.00 -21.00 -12.52
C ILE A 10 -3.61 -20.71 -13.99
N HIS A 11 -4.48 -20.97 -14.97
CA HIS A 11 -4.10 -20.85 -16.39
C HIS A 11 -4.33 -19.48 -17.06
N THR A 12 -4.81 -18.46 -16.34
CA THR A 12 -5.10 -17.14 -16.95
C THR A 12 -3.94 -16.13 -16.87
N LEU A 13 -2.86 -16.44 -16.15
CA LEU A 13 -1.71 -15.54 -15.96
C LEU A 13 -0.56 -15.71 -16.98
N CYS A 14 -0.64 -16.73 -17.84
CA CYS A 14 0.41 -17.07 -18.81
C CYS A 14 0.48 -16.18 -20.09
N PRO A 15 -0.58 -15.48 -20.57
CA PRO A 15 -0.47 -14.71 -21.82
C PRO A 15 0.34 -13.41 -21.70
N ILE A 16 0.45 -12.82 -20.50
CA ILE A 16 1.07 -11.50 -20.30
C ILE A 16 2.60 -11.59 -20.40
N VAL A 17 3.19 -12.69 -19.92
CA VAL A 17 4.63 -12.97 -20.10
C VAL A 17 4.93 -13.36 -21.56
N PHE A 18 3.99 -14.01 -22.25
CA PHE A 18 4.17 -14.43 -23.65
C PHE A 18 4.03 -13.26 -24.65
N ALA A 19 3.14 -12.29 -24.38
CA ALA A 19 2.99 -11.11 -25.25
C ALA A 19 4.24 -10.19 -25.22
N PHE A 20 4.99 -10.17 -24.11
CA PHE A 20 6.26 -9.44 -24.01
C PHE A 20 7.45 -10.21 -24.59
N ALA A 21 7.35 -11.53 -24.78
CA ALA A 21 8.42 -12.36 -25.33
C ALA A 21 8.50 -12.35 -26.88
N ILE A 22 7.43 -11.96 -27.58
CA ILE A 22 7.40 -12.05 -29.06
C ILE A 22 8.18 -10.91 -29.74
N THR A 23 8.49 -9.80 -29.05
CA THR A 23 9.24 -8.67 -29.62
C THR A 23 10.76 -8.73 -29.44
N THR A 24 11.32 -9.76 -28.79
CA THR A 24 12.75 -9.82 -28.41
C THR A 24 13.63 -10.65 -29.36
N SER A 25 13.08 -11.20 -30.45
CA SER A 25 13.86 -12.02 -31.41
C SER A 25 14.49 -11.22 -32.55
N ALA A 26 15.22 -10.13 -32.25
CA ALA A 26 16.06 -9.50 -33.27
C ALA A 26 17.26 -8.72 -32.70
N ARG A 27 18.44 -9.36 -32.75
CA ARG A 27 19.82 -8.79 -32.83
C ARG A 27 20.28 -7.87 -31.68
N GLY A 28 21.53 -7.87 -31.22
CA GLY A 28 22.77 -8.54 -31.65
C GLY A 28 23.89 -8.24 -30.63
N GLN A 29 24.94 -9.05 -30.68
CA GLN A 29 26.08 -9.12 -29.76
C GLN A 29 27.09 -7.97 -29.95
N SER A 30 27.65 -7.42 -28.85
CA SER A 30 29.11 -7.37 -28.59
C SER A 30 29.47 -6.52 -27.35
N SER A 31 30.26 -7.09 -26.42
CA SER A 31 31.25 -6.44 -25.53
C SER A 31 31.44 -7.33 -24.29
N ARG A 32 32.37 -8.29 -24.38
CA ARG A 32 32.65 -9.34 -23.39
C ARG A 32 34.01 -9.09 -22.75
N ASP A 33 34.03 -8.71 -21.47
CA ASP A 33 34.85 -9.42 -20.47
C ASP A 33 34.71 -8.79 -19.06
N THR A 34 34.55 -7.47 -18.93
CA THR A 34 34.22 -6.82 -17.64
C THR A 34 32.72 -6.81 -17.35
N THR A 35 31.91 -6.82 -18.41
CA THR A 35 30.44 -6.92 -18.39
C THR A 35 29.95 -8.26 -17.86
N ASP A 36 30.74 -9.32 -18.02
CA ASP A 36 30.32 -10.70 -17.72
C ASP A 36 30.39 -11.00 -16.21
N GLU A 37 31.33 -10.42 -15.46
CA GLU A 37 31.39 -10.62 -14.01
C GLU A 37 30.32 -9.78 -13.29
N PHE A 38 30.12 -8.54 -13.71
CA PHE A 38 29.05 -7.69 -13.20
C PHE A 38 27.66 -8.26 -13.55
N SER A 39 27.46 -8.72 -14.79
CA SER A 39 26.23 -9.42 -15.19
C SER A 39 26.02 -10.68 -14.35
N ARG A 40 27.02 -11.54 -14.19
CA ARG A 40 26.91 -12.75 -13.35
C ARG A 40 26.65 -12.45 -11.87
N ARG A 41 27.07 -11.28 -11.35
CA ARG A 41 26.73 -10.83 -9.99
C ARG A 41 25.31 -10.31 -9.91
N ILE A 42 24.86 -9.57 -10.92
CA ILE A 42 23.47 -9.10 -11.05
C ILE A 42 22.52 -10.27 -11.25
N ASP A 43 22.83 -11.25 -12.10
CA ASP A 43 21.98 -12.42 -12.36
C ASP A 43 21.78 -13.22 -11.07
N ARG A 44 22.84 -13.44 -10.28
CA ARG A 44 22.72 -14.08 -8.95
C ARG A 44 21.94 -13.27 -7.94
N LEU A 45 22.02 -11.94 -8.02
CA LEU A 45 21.23 -11.04 -7.18
C LEU A 45 19.75 -11.09 -7.60
N ILE A 46 19.47 -11.11 -8.91
CA ILE A 46 18.14 -11.24 -9.51
C ILE A 46 17.53 -12.58 -9.13
N ASP A 47 18.25 -13.70 -9.24
CA ASP A 47 17.72 -15.02 -8.87
C ASP A 47 17.28 -15.10 -7.39
N ARG A 48 17.90 -14.30 -6.52
CA ARG A 48 17.52 -14.19 -5.10
C ARG A 48 16.38 -13.20 -4.85
N ILE A 49 16.36 -12.10 -5.58
CA ILE A 49 15.40 -11.01 -5.40
C ILE A 49 14.09 -11.29 -6.14
N LEU A 50 14.14 -11.94 -7.29
CA LEU A 50 13.01 -12.17 -8.18
C LEU A 50 11.87 -12.94 -7.48
N PRO A 51 12.11 -13.99 -6.67
CA PRO A 51 11.03 -14.64 -5.91
C PRO A 51 10.38 -13.71 -4.86
N MET A 52 11.16 -12.81 -4.24
CA MET A 52 10.64 -11.83 -3.27
C MET A 52 9.75 -10.80 -3.96
N VAL A 53 10.25 -10.24 -5.07
CA VAL A 53 9.51 -9.30 -5.91
C VAL A 53 8.26 -9.95 -6.50
N GLN A 54 8.35 -11.20 -6.94
CA GLN A 54 7.19 -11.96 -7.43
C GLN A 54 6.15 -12.15 -6.33
N THR A 55 6.56 -12.47 -5.10
CA THR A 55 5.64 -12.63 -3.97
C THR A 55 4.94 -11.31 -3.64
N GLU A 56 5.69 -10.21 -3.58
CA GLU A 56 5.17 -8.88 -3.29
C GLU A 56 4.24 -8.37 -4.40
N ILE A 57 4.61 -8.58 -5.67
CA ILE A 57 3.75 -8.32 -6.83
C ILE A 57 2.49 -9.18 -6.78
N GLN A 58 2.59 -10.47 -6.42
CA GLN A 58 1.42 -11.34 -6.30
C GLN A 58 0.49 -10.87 -5.18
N GLU A 59 1.01 -10.50 -4.01
CA GLU A 59 0.20 -9.95 -2.92
C GLU A 59 -0.49 -8.63 -3.29
N TYR A 60 0.24 -7.77 -4.02
CA TYR A 60 -0.27 -6.52 -4.55
C TYR A 60 -1.38 -6.74 -5.59
N LEU A 61 -1.17 -7.66 -6.54
CA LEU A 61 -2.15 -7.97 -7.59
C LEU A 61 -3.38 -8.71 -7.03
N MET A 62 -3.19 -9.57 -6.02
CA MET A 62 -4.25 -10.42 -5.46
C MET A 62 -5.09 -9.76 -4.38
N GLY A 63 -4.83 -8.48 -4.03
CA GLY A 63 -5.65 -7.65 -3.15
C GLY A 63 -6.27 -8.42 -1.98
N ARG A 64 -5.49 -8.69 -0.91
CA ARG A 64 -5.88 -9.41 0.32
C ARG A 64 -7.21 -10.16 0.21
N SER A 65 -7.15 -11.37 -0.33
CA SER A 65 -8.24 -12.34 -0.32
C SER A 65 -8.88 -12.40 1.08
N GLU A 66 -10.09 -11.88 1.21
CA GLU A 66 -10.99 -12.20 2.32
C GLU A 66 -11.21 -13.72 2.25
N SER A 67 -10.77 -14.44 3.29
CA SER A 67 -11.14 -15.85 3.40
C SER A 67 -12.59 -15.91 3.84
N ASP A 68 -13.48 -16.23 2.90
CA ASP A 68 -14.77 -16.84 3.18
C ASP A 68 -14.61 -17.97 4.20
N SER A 69 -15.37 -17.94 5.30
CA SER A 69 -15.84 -19.18 5.94
C SER A 69 -16.87 -18.94 7.06
N ILE A 70 -18.11 -19.36 6.77
CA ILE A 70 -19.11 -19.96 7.66
C ILE A 70 -19.66 -19.09 8.82
N ARG A 71 -21.00 -18.93 8.84
CA ARG A 71 -21.76 -18.16 9.84
C ARG A 71 -21.40 -18.59 11.28
N PRO A 72 -20.88 -17.68 12.13
CA PRO A 72 -20.39 -17.97 13.49
C PRO A 72 -21.41 -18.59 14.46
N SER A 73 -22.71 -18.32 14.27
CA SER A 73 -23.72 -18.57 15.29
C SER A 73 -23.95 -20.05 15.63
N TYR A 74 -23.74 -20.99 14.69
CA TYR A 74 -23.99 -22.41 14.92
C TYR A 74 -22.86 -23.10 15.71
N ALA A 75 -21.61 -22.70 15.45
CA ALA A 75 -20.45 -23.22 16.16
C ALA A 75 -20.42 -22.78 17.63
N ASP A 76 -20.83 -21.54 17.92
CA ASP A 76 -20.88 -21.02 19.28
C ASP A 76 -21.92 -21.78 20.14
N THR A 77 -23.09 -22.13 19.58
CA THR A 77 -24.10 -22.93 20.28
C THR A 77 -23.62 -24.35 20.62
N LEU A 78 -22.80 -24.97 19.76
CA LEU A 78 -22.25 -26.30 20.01
C LEU A 78 -21.18 -26.29 21.11
N ILE A 79 -20.38 -25.23 21.18
CA ILE A 79 -19.37 -25.03 22.23
C ILE A 79 -20.03 -24.81 23.59
N GLU A 80 -21.04 -23.95 23.67
CA GLU A 80 -21.80 -23.71 24.90
C GLU A 80 -22.50 -24.99 25.40
N ARG A 81 -23.05 -25.80 24.49
CA ARG A 81 -23.67 -27.09 24.84
C ARG A 81 -22.66 -28.12 25.32
N GLY A 82 -21.51 -28.24 24.67
CA GLY A 82 -20.45 -29.16 25.07
C GLY A 82 -19.91 -28.84 26.47
N LEU A 83 -19.70 -27.55 26.76
CA LEU A 83 -19.22 -27.08 28.06
C LEU A 83 -20.28 -27.14 29.18
N ALA A 84 -21.57 -27.20 28.84
CA ALA A 84 -22.69 -27.25 29.79
C ALA A 84 -23.20 -28.67 30.09
N SER A 85 -22.49 -29.73 29.67
CA SER A 85 -22.92 -31.12 29.87
C SER A 85 -22.83 -31.57 31.33
N GLU A 86 -23.91 -32.15 31.87
CA GLU A 86 -24.02 -32.61 33.28
C GLU A 86 -23.04 -33.76 33.63
N LYS A 87 -22.50 -34.48 32.63
CA LYS A 87 -21.55 -35.57 32.81
C LYS A 87 -20.28 -35.28 32.03
N THR A 88 -19.33 -34.60 32.67
CA THR A 88 -18.09 -34.13 32.06
C THR A 88 -16.86 -34.76 32.73
N THR A 89 -15.95 -35.31 31.93
CA THR A 89 -14.64 -35.82 32.38
C THR A 89 -13.53 -34.94 31.81
N ILE A 90 -12.62 -34.47 32.66
CA ILE A 90 -11.53 -33.58 32.25
C ILE A 90 -10.20 -34.32 32.35
N PHE A 91 -9.44 -34.33 31.25
CA PHE A 91 -8.06 -34.77 31.21
C PHE A 91 -7.15 -33.54 31.17
N SER A 92 -6.24 -33.45 32.15
CA SER A 92 -5.21 -32.40 32.24
C SER A 92 -3.78 -32.96 32.21
N ALA A 93 -3.64 -34.26 31.94
CA ALA A 93 -2.38 -34.96 31.74
C ALA A 93 -2.51 -35.91 30.55
N ASP A 94 -1.37 -36.25 29.94
CA ASP A 94 -1.33 -37.12 28.77
C ASP A 94 -1.99 -38.47 29.08
N THR A 95 -3.02 -38.81 28.30
CA THR A 95 -3.90 -39.95 28.58
C THR A 95 -4.09 -40.79 27.32
N SER A 96 -4.10 -42.11 27.49
CA SER A 96 -4.44 -43.06 26.42
C SER A 96 -5.61 -43.94 26.87
N ILE A 97 -6.64 -44.01 26.03
CA ILE A 97 -7.82 -44.84 26.24
C ILE A 97 -7.66 -46.11 25.41
N ALA A 98 -7.72 -47.27 26.06
CA ALA A 98 -7.45 -48.55 25.44
C ALA A 98 -8.63 -49.03 24.57
N SER A 99 -8.35 -50.01 23.71
CA SER A 99 -9.41 -50.67 22.94
C SER A 99 -10.29 -51.48 23.88
N GLY A 100 -11.62 -51.32 23.78
CA GLY A 100 -12.61 -51.94 24.67
C GLY A 100 -13.18 -50.99 25.73
N ASP A 101 -12.51 -49.88 26.02
CA ASP A 101 -13.00 -48.89 26.97
C ASP A 101 -14.06 -47.98 26.33
N THR A 102 -15.14 -47.70 27.08
CA THR A 102 -16.16 -46.72 26.68
C THR A 102 -16.26 -45.61 27.72
N LEU A 103 -15.97 -44.39 27.30
CA LEU A 103 -16.18 -43.19 28.11
C LEU A 103 -17.56 -42.60 27.80
N ALA A 104 -18.39 -42.43 28.83
CA ALA A 104 -19.72 -41.86 28.70
C ALA A 104 -19.75 -40.40 29.17
N GLY A 105 -20.37 -39.52 28.37
CA GLY A 105 -20.45 -38.09 28.64
C GLY A 105 -19.40 -37.27 27.88
N THR A 106 -19.37 -35.96 28.15
CA THR A 106 -18.47 -35.04 27.46
C THR A 106 -17.05 -35.15 28.00
N ILE A 107 -16.07 -35.24 27.10
CA ILE A 107 -14.66 -35.31 27.44
C ILE A 107 -14.01 -33.97 27.14
N ILE A 108 -13.34 -33.37 28.12
CA ILE A 108 -12.54 -32.16 27.94
C ILE A 108 -11.06 -32.56 28.05
N VAL A 109 -10.27 -32.20 27.04
CA VAL A 109 -8.82 -32.38 26.99
C VAL A 109 -8.20 -30.99 27.10
N ASP A 110 -7.68 -30.65 28.27
CA ASP A 110 -7.09 -29.33 28.56
C ASP A 110 -5.56 -29.43 28.57
N ARG A 111 -4.90 -28.78 27.60
CA ARG A 111 -3.44 -28.63 27.52
C ARG A 111 -2.63 -29.93 27.61
N CYS A 112 -3.22 -31.05 27.21
CA CYS A 112 -2.56 -32.35 27.18
C CYS A 112 -2.87 -33.12 25.90
N ARG A 113 -2.27 -34.31 25.78
CA ARG A 113 -2.51 -35.25 24.68
C ARG A 113 -3.51 -36.34 25.11
N LEU A 114 -4.56 -36.54 24.31
CA LEU A 114 -5.47 -37.69 24.42
C LEU A 114 -5.32 -38.60 23.20
N ALA A 115 -4.94 -39.86 23.43
CA ALA A 115 -4.93 -40.90 22.40
C ALA A 115 -6.11 -41.87 22.62
N LEU A 116 -7.04 -41.93 21.68
CA LEU A 116 -8.24 -42.76 21.77
C LEU A 116 -8.12 -44.00 20.89
N SER A 117 -8.15 -45.19 21.51
CA SER A 117 -8.32 -46.49 20.82
C SER A 117 -9.67 -47.15 21.12
N GLY A 118 -10.42 -46.63 22.10
CA GLY A 118 -11.76 -47.09 22.51
C GLY A 118 -12.90 -46.22 21.96
N GLN A 119 -13.98 -46.10 22.73
CA GLN A 119 -15.19 -45.37 22.36
C GLN A 119 -15.49 -44.21 23.31
N VAL A 120 -16.00 -43.09 22.76
CA VAL A 120 -16.59 -41.99 23.52
C VAL A 120 -18.07 -41.86 23.13
N ALA A 121 -18.96 -42.10 24.09
CA ALA A 121 -20.39 -41.90 23.99
C ALA A 121 -20.76 -40.48 24.47
N GLY A 122 -20.33 -39.48 23.71
CA GLY A 122 -20.49 -38.06 24.03
C GLY A 122 -19.58 -37.16 23.18
N ASP A 123 -19.57 -35.87 23.50
CA ASP A 123 -18.75 -34.86 22.81
C ASP A 123 -17.30 -34.90 23.32
N VAL A 124 -16.34 -34.51 22.47
CA VAL A 124 -14.92 -34.33 22.83
C VAL A 124 -14.53 -32.88 22.57
N VAL A 125 -14.16 -32.15 23.61
CA VAL A 125 -13.66 -30.78 23.55
C VAL A 125 -12.17 -30.78 23.84
N VAL A 126 -11.35 -30.20 22.96
CA VAL A 126 -9.90 -30.15 23.09
C VAL A 126 -9.47 -28.70 23.10
N ILE A 127 -8.74 -28.29 24.14
CA ILE A 127 -8.32 -26.91 24.38
C ILE A 127 -6.80 -26.89 24.50
N ASP A 128 -6.12 -26.21 23.56
CA ASP A 128 -4.65 -26.04 23.55
C ASP A 128 -3.88 -27.38 23.69
N GLY A 129 -4.47 -28.45 23.17
CA GLY A 129 -4.04 -29.84 23.35
C GLY A 129 -3.95 -30.62 22.05
N THR A 130 -3.71 -31.92 22.15
CA THR A 130 -3.66 -32.82 20.98
C THR A 130 -4.62 -33.98 21.15
N PHE A 131 -5.53 -34.17 20.21
CA PHE A 131 -6.41 -35.34 20.19
C PHE A 131 -6.07 -36.26 19.01
N SER A 132 -5.85 -37.54 19.31
CA SER A 132 -5.46 -38.55 18.32
C SER A 132 -6.40 -39.75 18.35
N MET A 133 -7.12 -39.97 17.25
CA MET A 133 -7.96 -41.16 17.08
C MET A 133 -7.17 -42.26 16.38
N LYS A 134 -6.97 -43.38 17.09
CA LYS A 134 -6.30 -44.58 16.60
C LYS A 134 -7.28 -45.48 15.82
N PRO A 135 -6.79 -46.37 14.94
CA PRO A 135 -7.63 -47.32 14.19
C PRO A 135 -8.68 -48.03 15.08
N GLY A 136 -9.94 -48.08 14.63
CA GLY A 136 -11.03 -48.73 15.34
C GLY A 136 -11.73 -47.89 16.41
N SER A 137 -11.22 -46.69 16.74
CA SER A 137 -11.85 -45.80 17.72
C SER A 137 -13.13 -45.13 17.20
N ARG A 138 -14.02 -44.79 18.14
CA ARG A 138 -15.33 -44.19 17.86
C ARG A 138 -15.67 -43.02 18.77
N VAL A 139 -16.20 -41.94 18.21
CA VAL A 139 -16.82 -40.83 18.94
C VAL A 139 -18.26 -40.69 18.46
N GLU A 140 -19.23 -40.81 19.37
CA GLU A 140 -20.66 -40.71 19.03
C GLU A 140 -21.17 -39.26 19.03
N GLY A 141 -20.47 -38.34 19.70
CA GLY A 141 -20.79 -36.92 19.69
C GLY A 141 -19.95 -36.10 18.72
N ASN A 142 -19.90 -34.80 18.98
CA ASN A 142 -19.12 -33.81 18.25
C ASN A 142 -17.68 -33.75 18.76
N ILE A 143 -16.76 -33.34 17.90
CA ILE A 143 -15.38 -33.02 18.28
C ILE A 143 -15.18 -31.52 18.12
N ILE A 144 -14.82 -30.83 19.19
CA ILE A 144 -14.64 -29.39 19.26
C ILE A 144 -13.18 -29.10 19.57
N LEU A 145 -12.46 -28.51 18.64
CA LEU A 145 -11.03 -28.21 18.75
C LEU A 145 -10.88 -26.69 18.94
N ILE A 146 -10.26 -26.27 20.04
CA ILE A 146 -10.01 -24.87 20.37
C ILE A 146 -8.50 -24.67 20.49
N ASP A 147 -7.89 -24.00 19.51
CA ASP A 147 -6.43 -23.86 19.36
C ASP A 147 -5.69 -25.21 19.52
N ALA A 148 -6.26 -26.31 19.00
CA ALA A 148 -5.82 -27.68 19.28
C ALA A 148 -5.45 -28.45 18.01
N GLN A 149 -4.59 -29.47 18.14
CA GLN A 149 -4.20 -30.37 17.06
C GLN A 149 -5.07 -31.64 17.05
N PHE A 150 -5.51 -32.07 15.87
CA PHE A 150 -6.30 -33.28 15.70
C PHE A 150 -5.70 -34.21 14.66
N HIS A 151 -5.48 -35.46 15.06
CA HIS A 151 -4.98 -36.52 14.19
C HIS A 151 -5.98 -37.66 14.11
N ARG A 152 -6.37 -38.02 12.89
CA ARG A 152 -7.35 -39.08 12.62
C ARG A 152 -6.74 -40.15 11.72
N SER A 153 -6.92 -41.42 12.11
CA SER A 153 -6.58 -42.58 11.27
C SER A 153 -7.76 -43.00 10.40
N ASP A 154 -7.52 -43.62 9.24
CA ASP A 154 -8.56 -43.90 8.22
C ASP A 154 -9.73 -44.79 8.71
N SER A 155 -9.50 -45.68 9.68
CA SER A 155 -10.50 -46.63 10.21
C SER A 155 -11.19 -46.16 11.50
N THR A 156 -11.55 -44.88 11.56
CA THR A 156 -12.18 -44.26 12.74
C THR A 156 -13.58 -43.73 12.43
N SER A 157 -14.49 -43.77 13.41
CA SER A 157 -15.88 -43.31 13.23
C SER A 157 -16.24 -42.14 14.13
N ILE A 158 -16.86 -41.12 13.55
CA ILE A 158 -17.36 -39.93 14.25
C ILE A 158 -18.79 -39.74 13.79
N SER A 159 -19.76 -39.81 14.71
CA SER A 159 -21.18 -39.64 14.36
C SER A 159 -21.59 -38.16 14.29
N GLY A 160 -20.94 -37.29 15.08
CA GLY A 160 -21.18 -35.84 15.08
C GLY A 160 -20.29 -35.07 14.10
N VAL A 161 -20.23 -33.74 14.29
CA VAL A 161 -19.38 -32.85 13.47
C VAL A 161 -18.05 -32.55 14.15
N VAL A 162 -17.01 -32.31 13.34
CA VAL A 162 -15.73 -31.79 13.81
C VAL A 162 -15.71 -30.28 13.58
N VAL A 163 -15.55 -29.51 14.65
CA VAL A 163 -15.51 -28.05 14.65
C VAL A 163 -14.14 -27.61 15.11
N GLU A 164 -13.43 -26.83 14.29
CA GLU A 164 -12.12 -26.27 14.65
C GLU A 164 -12.22 -24.75 14.83
N ARG A 165 -11.68 -24.25 15.95
CA ARG A 165 -11.68 -22.83 16.33
C ARG A 165 -10.27 -22.41 16.75
N ASN A 166 -9.60 -21.69 15.87
CA ASN A 166 -8.34 -21.02 16.20
C ASN A 166 -8.61 -19.65 16.82
N LEU A 167 -8.73 -19.58 18.15
CA LEU A 167 -8.93 -18.34 18.89
C LEU A 167 -7.73 -17.41 18.79
N ARG A 168 -6.49 -17.92 18.76
CA ARG A 168 -5.30 -17.09 18.50
C ARG A 168 -5.39 -16.39 17.15
N GLN A 169 -5.81 -17.12 16.12
CA GLN A 169 -5.99 -16.56 14.78
C GLN A 169 -7.18 -15.59 14.70
N LYS A 170 -8.29 -15.87 15.40
CA LYS A 170 -9.42 -14.94 15.52
C LYS A 170 -9.06 -13.65 16.28
N ARG A 171 -8.27 -13.74 17.35
CA ARG A 171 -7.77 -12.57 18.08
C ARG A 171 -6.86 -11.72 17.18
N LEU A 172 -5.92 -12.36 16.48
CA LEU A 172 -5.09 -11.70 15.48
C LEU A 172 -5.93 -11.09 14.34
N HIS A 173 -7.01 -11.76 13.92
CA HIS A 173 -7.91 -11.26 12.88
C HIS A 173 -8.75 -10.07 13.37
N HIS A 174 -9.32 -10.14 14.58
CA HIS A 174 -10.07 -9.04 15.19
C HIS A 174 -9.18 -7.84 15.50
N GLU A 175 -7.97 -8.05 16.03
CA GLU A 175 -6.96 -7.02 16.22
C GLU A 175 -6.59 -6.39 14.87
N ARG A 176 -6.32 -7.19 13.83
CA ARG A 176 -6.05 -6.70 12.46
C ARG A 176 -7.23 -5.92 11.87
N GLN A 177 -8.47 -6.39 12.04
CA GLN A 177 -9.66 -5.68 11.56
C GLN A 177 -9.88 -4.36 12.31
N ARG A 178 -9.61 -4.30 13.62
CA ARG A 178 -9.70 -3.06 14.43
C ARG A 178 -8.61 -2.05 14.05
N ILE A 179 -7.39 -2.51 13.80
CA ILE A 179 -6.29 -1.67 13.28
C ILE A 179 -6.62 -1.17 11.85
N ALA A 180 -7.29 -1.98 11.03
CA ALA A 180 -7.58 -1.68 9.63
C ALA A 180 -8.89 -0.90 9.39
N SER A 181 -9.77 -0.73 10.38
CA SER A 181 -11.07 -0.05 10.18
C SER A 181 -11.00 1.46 10.36
N PHE A 182 -9.87 1.99 10.83
CA PHE A 182 -9.63 3.42 10.98
C PHE A 182 -8.70 3.95 9.89
N PRO A 183 -8.84 5.24 9.53
CA PRO A 183 -8.04 5.83 8.48
C PRO A 183 -6.54 5.75 8.71
N ARG A 184 -5.83 5.37 7.65
CA ARG A 184 -4.40 5.63 7.52
C ARG A 184 -4.21 7.04 7.02
N TYR A 185 -3.32 7.78 7.69
CA TYR A 185 -3.00 9.16 7.34
C TYR A 185 -1.73 9.21 6.50
N ASP A 186 -1.67 10.13 5.53
CA ASP A 186 -0.41 10.43 4.85
C ASP A 186 0.49 11.16 5.84
N LEU A 187 1.39 10.44 6.50
CA LEU A 187 2.42 11.06 7.31
C LEU A 187 3.37 11.78 6.35
N ASN A 188 3.57 13.09 6.57
CA ASN A 188 4.41 13.98 5.75
C ASN A 188 5.87 13.52 5.54
N TRP A 189 6.29 12.44 6.19
CA TRP A 189 7.65 11.90 6.20
C TRP A 189 7.73 10.41 5.85
N ALA A 190 6.62 9.66 5.91
CA ALA A 190 6.59 8.24 5.60
C ALA A 190 6.19 7.97 4.14
N HIS A 191 6.87 8.60 3.18
CA HIS A 191 6.62 8.34 1.76
C HIS A 191 7.15 6.98 1.29
N THR A 192 7.93 6.29 2.12
CA THR A 192 8.31 4.89 1.91
C THR A 192 7.18 3.99 2.37
N MET A 193 6.21 3.76 1.49
CA MET A 193 5.13 2.80 1.77
C MET A 193 5.75 1.40 1.84
N LEU A 194 5.74 0.84 3.05
CA LEU A 194 6.00 -0.56 3.37
C LEU A 194 4.82 -1.41 2.87
N TYR A 195 4.72 -1.62 1.57
CA TYR A 195 3.81 -2.62 1.03
C TYR A 195 4.38 -4.03 1.34
N GLY A 196 3.54 -4.96 1.81
CA GLY A 196 3.91 -6.39 1.78
C GLY A 196 4.71 -6.96 2.96
N GLY A 197 4.68 -6.33 4.14
CA GLY A 197 5.29 -6.89 5.35
C GLY A 197 6.58 -6.20 5.76
N ASP A 198 7.40 -6.87 6.58
CA ASP A 198 8.58 -6.22 7.17
C ASP A 198 9.77 -6.13 6.18
N ALA A 199 9.68 -6.72 4.99
CA ALA A 199 10.72 -6.66 3.97
C ALA A 199 10.45 -5.52 2.97
N LEU A 200 11.50 -4.79 2.59
CA LEU A 200 11.44 -3.67 1.65
C LEU A 200 12.28 -3.93 0.42
N PHE A 201 11.67 -3.72 -0.74
CA PHE A 201 12.35 -3.72 -2.02
C PHE A 201 11.93 -2.53 -2.87
N ARG A 202 12.92 -1.79 -3.39
CA ARG A 202 12.66 -0.75 -4.39
C ARG A 202 13.80 -0.64 -5.38
N TYR A 203 13.49 -0.11 -6.56
CA TYR A 203 14.48 0.14 -7.61
C TYR A 203 14.24 1.49 -8.29
N ASN A 204 15.28 2.31 -8.39
CA ASN A 204 15.23 3.56 -9.14
C ASN A 204 16.60 3.97 -9.67
N ARG A 205 16.63 5.03 -10.48
CA ARG A 205 17.85 5.46 -11.20
C ARG A 205 18.96 6.00 -10.29
N VAL A 206 18.67 6.34 -9.04
CA VAL A 206 19.60 6.94 -8.09
C VAL A 206 20.13 5.89 -7.11
N GLU A 207 19.25 5.13 -6.47
CA GLU A 207 19.59 4.11 -5.48
C GLU A 207 20.07 2.80 -6.11
N GLY A 208 19.70 2.55 -7.37
CA GLY A 208 19.77 1.21 -7.93
C GLY A 208 18.80 0.30 -7.19
N PHE A 209 19.23 -0.91 -6.86
CA PHE A 209 18.49 -1.75 -5.92
C PHE A 209 18.59 -1.17 -4.51
N PHE A 210 17.48 -1.17 -3.81
CA PHE A 210 17.44 -1.01 -2.37
C PHE A 210 16.76 -2.22 -1.75
N VAL A 211 17.39 -2.78 -0.73
CA VAL A 211 16.85 -3.88 0.05
C VAL A 211 16.91 -3.49 1.51
N GLY A 212 15.81 -3.67 2.22
CA GLY A 212 15.73 -3.32 3.63
C GLY A 212 14.65 -4.09 4.35
N ILE A 213 14.44 -3.67 5.58
CA ILE A 213 13.30 -4.05 6.39
C ILE A 213 12.64 -2.80 6.95
N GLY A 214 11.36 -2.87 7.29
CA GLY A 214 10.72 -1.82 8.05
C GLY A 214 9.42 -2.26 8.71
N HIS A 215 8.83 -1.35 9.46
CA HIS A 215 7.63 -1.55 10.23
C HIS A 215 6.79 -0.27 10.18
N GLU A 216 5.57 -0.38 9.67
CA GLU A 216 4.66 0.76 9.57
C GLU A 216 4.20 1.22 10.95
N LYS A 217 3.91 2.53 11.07
CA LYS A 217 3.15 3.03 12.20
C LYS A 217 1.79 2.34 12.24
N LYS A 218 1.51 1.67 13.35
CA LYS A 218 0.21 1.08 13.62
C LYS A 218 -0.60 2.04 14.45
N TYR A 219 -1.86 2.16 14.10
CA TYR A 219 -2.77 3.01 14.84
C TYR A 219 -3.74 2.13 15.63
N TYR A 220 -3.69 2.23 16.95
CA TYR A 220 -4.57 1.50 17.86
C TYR A 220 -5.58 2.46 18.51
N TRP A 221 -6.86 2.07 18.50
CA TRP A 221 -7.99 2.77 19.13
C TRP A 221 -8.78 1.85 20.08
N ASP A 222 -8.10 0.85 20.63
CA ASP A 222 -8.69 -0.16 21.53
C ASP A 222 -8.25 0.02 22.99
N GLU A 223 -7.55 1.11 23.30
CA GLU A 223 -6.99 1.45 24.63
C GLU A 223 -5.95 0.46 25.16
N THR A 224 -5.59 -0.58 24.40
CA THR A 224 -4.59 -1.56 24.85
C THR A 224 -3.16 -1.10 24.59
N GLN A 225 -2.98 -0.26 23.58
CA GLN A 225 -1.68 0.25 23.18
C GLN A 225 -1.75 1.76 22.97
N HIS A 226 -0.78 2.47 23.56
CA HIS A 226 -0.69 3.93 23.56
C HIS A 226 0.57 4.46 22.88
N HIS A 227 1.26 3.61 22.12
CA HIS A 227 2.47 3.97 21.41
C HIS A 227 2.65 3.10 20.17
N SER A 228 3.35 3.62 19.16
CA SER A 228 3.71 2.88 17.96
C SER A 228 5.13 3.24 17.55
N PRO A 229 6.10 2.31 17.67
CA PRO A 229 7.33 2.43 16.93
C PRO A 229 7.06 2.21 15.44
N SER A 230 7.82 2.90 14.61
CA SER A 230 7.77 2.76 13.16
C SER A 230 9.16 3.04 12.60
N GLY A 231 9.43 2.56 11.39
CA GLY A 231 10.70 2.87 10.76
C GLY A 231 11.11 1.84 9.73
N LEU A 232 12.26 2.09 9.12
CA LEU A 232 12.90 1.20 8.17
C LEU A 232 14.41 1.35 8.24
N ILE A 233 15.10 0.32 7.80
CA ILE A 233 16.53 0.32 7.56
C ILE A 233 16.85 -0.54 6.34
N GLY A 234 17.73 -0.07 5.48
CA GLY A 234 18.15 -0.83 4.32
C GLY A 234 19.35 -0.24 3.60
N TYR A 235 19.80 -0.91 2.56
CA TYR A 235 21.01 -0.55 1.83
C TYR A 235 20.69 -0.21 0.37
N ALA A 236 21.10 0.98 -0.08
CA ALA A 236 21.01 1.41 -1.47
C ALA A 236 22.31 1.08 -2.21
N PHE A 237 22.26 0.10 -3.10
CA PHE A 237 23.44 -0.52 -3.69
C PHE A 237 24.20 0.40 -4.65
N ALA A 238 23.53 1.21 -5.46
CA ALA A 238 24.22 2.13 -6.37
C ALA A 238 24.78 3.37 -5.64
N LEU A 239 24.13 3.78 -4.53
CA LEU A 239 24.63 4.86 -3.66
C LEU A 239 25.73 4.40 -2.70
N HIS A 240 25.89 3.09 -2.51
CA HIS A 240 26.77 2.49 -1.50
C HIS A 240 26.50 3.03 -0.08
N ARG A 241 25.24 3.28 0.25
CA ARG A 241 24.84 3.99 1.48
C ARG A 241 23.71 3.25 2.19
N TRP A 242 23.86 3.09 3.51
CA TRP A 242 22.76 2.69 4.39
C TRP A 242 21.76 3.83 4.53
N GLN A 243 20.47 3.50 4.53
CA GLN A 243 19.40 4.45 4.76
C GLN A 243 18.50 3.94 5.86
N TYR A 244 17.95 4.86 6.65
CA TYR A 244 17.07 4.54 7.75
C TYR A 244 16.07 5.67 8.02
N LEU A 245 14.99 5.29 8.67
CA LEU A 245 13.99 6.18 9.25
C LEU A 245 13.51 5.48 10.52
N LEU A 246 13.56 6.14 11.66
CA LEU A 246 13.15 5.58 12.94
C LEU A 246 12.25 6.59 13.63
N GLY A 247 10.99 6.22 13.82
CA GLY A 247 9.94 7.04 14.41
C GLY A 247 9.32 6.37 15.63
N TRP A 248 8.94 7.18 16.62
CA TRP A 248 8.18 6.71 17.77
C TRP A 248 7.07 7.70 18.09
N ASP A 249 5.84 7.22 18.04
CA ASP A 249 4.65 7.94 18.46
C ASP A 249 4.12 7.41 19.80
N VAL A 250 3.63 8.31 20.64
CA VAL A 250 2.90 8.03 21.89
C VAL A 250 1.61 8.86 21.88
N TRP A 251 0.49 8.31 22.33
CA TRP A 251 -0.78 9.03 22.39
C TRP A 251 -1.54 8.83 23.69
N PHE A 252 -2.28 9.86 24.08
CA PHE A 252 -3.12 9.93 25.27
C PHE A 252 -4.58 10.08 24.86
N GLY A 253 -5.46 9.28 25.46
CA GLY A 253 -6.86 9.18 25.05
C GLY A 253 -7.07 8.18 23.92
N ASN A 254 -8.33 8.04 23.49
CA ASN A 254 -8.74 7.06 22.48
C ASN A 254 -9.33 7.74 21.22
N MET A 255 -10.64 8.04 21.20
CA MET A 255 -11.31 8.64 20.04
C MET A 255 -10.86 10.08 19.75
N HIS A 256 -10.57 10.84 20.81
CA HIS A 256 -10.14 12.25 20.76
C HIS A 256 -8.71 12.38 21.29
N ARG A 257 -7.78 11.58 20.75
CA ARG A 257 -6.45 11.43 21.32
C ARG A 257 -5.51 12.59 20.96
N THR A 258 -4.59 12.90 21.87
CA THR A 258 -3.43 13.74 21.61
C THR A 258 -2.22 12.84 21.42
N GLU A 259 -1.48 13.03 20.34
CA GLU A 259 -0.33 12.22 19.94
C GLU A 259 0.92 13.09 19.89
N PHE A 260 2.03 12.56 20.37
CA PHE A 260 3.36 13.16 20.25
C PHE A 260 4.28 12.15 19.61
N GLY A 261 5.14 12.60 18.70
CA GLY A 261 6.12 11.72 18.11
C GLY A 261 7.40 12.44 17.74
N ALA A 262 8.44 11.63 17.58
CA ALA A 262 9.75 12.04 17.14
C ALA A 262 10.25 11.08 16.07
N GLU A 263 11.06 11.59 15.16
CA GLU A 263 11.61 10.86 14.04
C GLU A 263 13.06 11.25 13.81
N ILE A 264 13.90 10.28 13.43
CA ILE A 264 15.21 10.52 12.84
C ILE A 264 15.30 9.78 11.52
N HIS A 265 15.93 10.38 10.52
CA HIS A 265 16.00 9.79 9.19
C HIS A 265 17.26 10.22 8.44
N SER A 266 17.70 9.32 7.56
CA SER A 266 18.82 9.53 6.65
C SER A 266 18.57 8.67 5.41
N GLY A 267 18.18 9.29 4.30
CA GLY A 267 17.75 8.51 3.15
C GLY A 267 17.43 9.33 1.90
N THR A 268 17.15 8.60 0.83
CA THR A 268 16.65 9.16 -0.42
C THR A 268 15.16 9.46 -0.28
N ASP A 269 14.75 10.67 -0.60
CA ASP A 269 13.37 11.16 -0.48
C ASP A 269 12.91 11.80 -1.80
N THR A 270 11.61 12.02 -1.95
CA THR A 270 10.99 12.57 -3.16
C THR A 270 9.70 13.32 -2.84
N LYS A 271 9.47 14.43 -3.56
CA LYS A 271 8.18 15.15 -3.52
C LYS A 271 7.11 14.55 -4.45
N ASP A 272 7.45 13.51 -5.21
CA ASP A 272 6.63 13.00 -6.32
C ASP A 272 5.78 11.78 -5.96
N SER A 273 5.63 11.47 -4.66
CA SER A 273 4.77 10.38 -4.17
C SER A 273 3.29 10.52 -4.56
N TRP A 274 2.84 11.74 -4.84
CA TRP A 274 1.48 12.03 -5.29
C TRP A 274 1.25 11.83 -6.80
N ILE A 275 2.32 11.69 -7.60
CA ILE A 275 2.30 11.49 -9.05
C ILE A 275 2.21 10.00 -9.37
N ILE A 276 3.04 9.20 -8.68
CA ILE A 276 3.20 7.77 -8.88
C ILE A 276 3.60 7.13 -7.57
N ASP A 277 3.06 5.96 -7.24
CA ASP A 277 3.44 5.21 -6.04
C ASP A 277 4.82 4.53 -6.20
N GLU A 278 5.38 4.05 -5.09
CA GLU A 278 6.78 3.57 -5.06
C GLU A 278 6.94 2.24 -5.76
N MET A 279 5.95 1.37 -5.63
CA MET A 279 5.97 0.03 -6.22
C MET A 279 5.76 0.12 -7.73
N GLU A 280 4.80 0.93 -8.18
CA GLU A 280 4.55 1.24 -9.57
C GLU A 280 5.81 1.85 -10.23
N ASN A 281 6.46 2.81 -9.56
CA ASN A 281 7.72 3.37 -10.07
C ASN A 281 8.86 2.36 -10.07
N THR A 282 8.95 1.48 -9.05
CA THR A 282 9.94 0.41 -8.98
C THR A 282 9.80 -0.56 -10.14
N ILE A 283 8.58 -1.03 -10.41
CA ILE A 283 8.28 -1.92 -11.54
C ILE A 283 8.62 -1.21 -12.86
N ALA A 284 8.18 0.04 -13.02
CA ALA A 284 8.46 0.81 -14.23
C ALA A 284 9.96 1.00 -14.47
N ALA A 285 10.73 1.31 -13.42
CA ALA A 285 12.17 1.53 -13.51
C ALA A 285 12.91 0.21 -13.77
N LEU A 286 12.57 -0.84 -13.05
CA LEU A 286 13.24 -2.14 -13.10
C LEU A 286 13.02 -2.85 -14.44
N PHE A 287 11.79 -2.86 -14.95
CA PHE A 287 11.44 -3.64 -16.14
C PHE A 287 11.56 -2.86 -17.44
N VAL A 288 11.13 -1.58 -17.45
CA VAL A 288 10.99 -0.79 -18.69
C VAL A 288 11.77 0.52 -18.71
N ARG A 289 12.61 0.74 -17.69
CA ARG A 289 13.51 1.90 -17.59
C ARG A 289 12.77 3.24 -17.63
N LEU A 290 11.62 3.30 -16.98
CA LEU A 290 10.85 4.52 -16.79
C LEU A 290 10.83 4.88 -15.31
N ASP A 291 11.25 6.10 -14.99
CA ASP A 291 11.35 6.56 -13.61
C ASP A 291 10.79 7.99 -13.53
N TYR A 292 9.63 8.10 -12.89
CA TYR A 292 8.76 9.27 -12.85
C TYR A 292 8.86 10.02 -11.52
N ARG A 293 9.96 9.85 -10.77
CA ARG A 293 10.20 10.55 -9.49
C ARG A 293 11.52 11.30 -9.51
N ASP A 294 11.59 12.47 -8.90
CA ASP A 294 12.81 13.24 -8.64
C ASP A 294 13.26 13.02 -7.21
N TYR A 295 14.55 12.70 -7.06
CA TYR A 295 15.11 12.25 -5.80
C TYR A 295 16.09 13.27 -5.24
N PHE A 296 16.10 13.40 -3.92
CA PHE A 296 17.11 14.14 -3.18
C PHE A 296 17.46 13.37 -1.92
N PHE A 297 18.61 13.64 -1.33
CA PHE A 297 18.97 13.05 -0.05
C PHE A 297 18.51 13.97 1.08
N ARG A 298 17.95 13.38 2.14
CA ARG A 298 17.46 14.08 3.31
C ARG A 298 18.01 13.40 4.56
N ASN A 299 18.61 14.19 5.44
CA ASN A 299 19.14 13.72 6.72
C ASN A 299 18.80 14.71 7.83
N GLY A 300 18.12 14.24 8.86
CA GLY A 300 17.59 15.14 9.88
C GLY A 300 16.74 14.45 10.93
N PHE A 301 15.96 15.27 11.62
CA PHE A 301 14.99 14.81 12.60
C PHE A 301 13.72 15.66 12.53
N SER A 302 12.63 15.09 13.03
CA SER A 302 11.36 15.80 13.17
C SER A 302 10.72 15.51 14.53
N PHE A 303 9.96 16.49 15.04
CA PHE A 303 9.09 16.34 16.19
C PHE A 303 7.69 16.79 15.82
N HIS A 304 6.68 16.07 16.26
CA HIS A 304 5.30 16.46 16.01
C HIS A 304 4.39 16.28 17.21
N ALA A 305 3.36 17.11 17.25
CA ALA A 305 2.19 16.97 18.09
C ALA A 305 0.95 16.93 17.21
N ALA A 306 0.06 15.98 17.43
CA ALA A 306 -1.18 15.83 16.68
C ALA A 306 -2.39 15.69 17.61
N GLN A 307 -3.49 16.35 17.25
CA GLN A 307 -4.78 16.21 17.90
C GLN A 307 -5.76 15.53 16.96
N TYR A 308 -6.37 14.45 17.44
CA TYR A 308 -7.49 13.79 16.76
C TYR A 308 -8.78 14.36 17.35
N LEU A 309 -9.64 14.95 16.51
CA LEU A 309 -11.01 15.31 16.91
C LEU A 309 -11.96 14.13 16.74
N SER A 310 -11.58 13.18 15.90
CA SER A 310 -12.17 11.86 15.76
C SER A 310 -11.12 10.97 15.11
N PRO A 311 -11.34 9.65 15.03
CA PRO A 311 -10.46 8.79 14.24
C PRO A 311 -10.35 9.18 12.76
N GLN A 312 -11.25 10.04 12.25
CA GLN A 312 -11.30 10.53 10.88
C GLN A 312 -10.70 11.92 10.67
N VAL A 313 -10.48 12.69 11.73
CA VAL A 313 -10.03 14.09 11.64
C VAL A 313 -8.81 14.29 12.52
N ARG A 314 -7.69 14.63 11.89
CA ARG A 314 -6.40 14.84 12.54
C ARG A 314 -5.85 16.23 12.20
N PHE A 315 -5.34 16.92 13.20
CA PHE A 315 -4.53 18.13 13.05
C PHE A 315 -3.15 17.85 13.60
N GLN A 316 -2.09 18.28 12.92
CA GLN A 316 -0.71 18.04 13.32
C GLN A 316 0.12 19.32 13.14
N VAL A 317 0.99 19.57 14.11
CA VAL A 317 2.08 20.53 14.01
C VAL A 317 3.39 19.76 14.06
N THR A 318 4.29 20.04 13.13
CA THR A 318 5.60 19.39 13.02
C THR A 318 6.69 20.44 12.96
N TYR A 319 7.75 20.26 13.74
CA TYR A 319 9.01 20.93 13.54
C TYR A 319 9.96 19.96 12.84
N SER A 320 10.57 20.39 11.74
CA SER A 320 11.52 19.59 10.95
C SER A 320 12.84 20.32 10.80
N ALA A 321 13.96 19.62 10.96
CA ALA A 321 15.30 20.15 10.75
C ALA A 321 16.13 19.18 9.89
N ASP A 322 16.32 19.53 8.63
CA ASP A 322 16.78 18.62 7.58
C ASP A 322 17.90 19.20 6.74
N ARG A 323 18.97 18.43 6.54
CA ARG A 323 19.96 18.71 5.51
C ARG A 323 19.51 18.06 4.20
N TYR A 324 19.37 18.89 3.18
CA TYR A 324 19.05 18.50 1.81
C TYR A 324 20.34 18.45 0.97
N GLU A 325 20.50 17.39 0.18
CA GLU A 325 21.61 17.24 -0.76
C GLU A 325 21.12 16.70 -2.12
N SER A 326 21.72 17.20 -3.19
CA SER A 326 21.45 16.75 -4.54
C SER A 326 21.95 15.33 -4.77
N LEU A 327 21.12 14.51 -5.42
CA LEU A 327 21.50 13.18 -5.85
C LEU A 327 21.66 13.14 -7.37
N SER A 328 22.69 12.44 -7.86
CA SER A 328 22.88 12.19 -9.28
C SER A 328 22.40 10.79 -9.67
N LYS A 329 22.05 10.60 -10.94
CA LYS A 329 21.77 9.27 -11.50
C LYS A 329 23.00 8.37 -11.32
N ARG A 330 22.83 7.18 -10.74
CA ARG A 330 23.92 6.21 -10.48
C ARG A 330 23.80 4.91 -11.28
N THR A 331 22.61 4.56 -11.76
CA THR A 331 22.40 3.36 -12.58
C THR A 331 21.69 3.69 -13.89
N ASN A 332 21.84 2.79 -14.87
CA ASN A 332 21.11 2.83 -16.14
C ASN A 332 20.63 1.42 -16.56
N TRP A 333 20.40 0.53 -15.59
CA TRP A 333 20.00 -0.85 -15.85
C TRP A 333 18.47 -1.04 -15.83
N SER A 334 17.97 -2.03 -16.58
CA SER A 334 16.57 -2.52 -16.58
C SER A 334 16.50 -3.87 -17.30
N LEU A 335 15.45 -4.66 -17.07
CA LEU A 335 15.33 -6.01 -17.62
C LEU A 335 15.04 -6.06 -19.13
N PHE A 336 14.00 -5.36 -19.64
CA PHE A 336 13.53 -5.56 -21.02
C PHE A 336 13.99 -4.52 -22.04
N TYR A 337 14.37 -3.32 -21.60
CA TYR A 337 14.72 -2.21 -22.51
C TYR A 337 16.16 -1.70 -22.31
N PRO A 338 17.18 -2.53 -22.61
CA PRO A 338 18.58 -2.23 -22.33
C PRO A 338 19.17 -1.05 -23.11
N SER A 339 18.55 -0.63 -24.21
CA SER A 339 19.01 0.50 -25.04
C SER A 339 18.46 1.87 -24.60
N ARG A 340 17.36 1.93 -23.84
CA ARG A 340 16.77 3.19 -23.35
C ARG A 340 17.69 3.82 -22.30
N LEU A 341 17.72 5.14 -22.15
CA LEU A 341 18.44 5.79 -21.05
C LEU A 341 17.45 6.31 -20.02
N PHE A 342 17.75 6.15 -18.73
CA PHE A 342 17.06 6.92 -17.69
C PHE A 342 17.39 8.40 -17.86
N ARG A 343 16.39 9.25 -17.61
CA ARG A 343 16.59 10.70 -17.54
C ARG A 343 17.58 11.05 -16.43
N PRO A 344 18.30 12.18 -16.53
CA PRO A 344 19.09 12.71 -15.43
C PRO A 344 18.21 12.94 -14.19
N ASN A 345 18.77 12.74 -13.00
CA ASN A 345 18.13 13.23 -11.78
C ASN A 345 18.45 14.72 -11.63
N PRO A 346 17.45 15.60 -11.56
CA PRO A 346 17.68 17.03 -11.39
C PRO A 346 18.35 17.34 -10.05
N SER A 347 19.30 18.28 -10.05
CA SER A 347 19.82 18.87 -8.80
C SER A 347 18.76 19.72 -8.12
N ILE A 348 18.88 19.80 -6.80
CA ILE A 348 18.09 20.65 -5.92
C ILE A 348 18.98 21.77 -5.34
N GLU A 349 18.41 22.63 -4.53
CA GLU A 349 19.21 23.56 -3.71
C GLU A 349 19.62 22.83 -2.42
N ASP A 350 20.92 22.64 -2.24
CA ASP A 350 21.50 21.96 -1.08
C ASP A 350 21.53 22.93 0.13
N GLY A 351 21.30 22.41 1.33
CA GLY A 351 21.36 23.22 2.55
C GLY A 351 20.58 22.66 3.73
N LEU A 352 20.65 23.37 4.86
CA LEU A 352 19.88 23.08 6.07
C LEU A 352 18.53 23.80 5.99
N MET A 353 17.44 23.04 5.94
CA MET A 353 16.07 23.54 6.01
C MET A 353 15.50 23.26 7.39
N ARG A 354 15.03 24.31 8.06
CA ARG A 354 14.23 24.19 9.28
C ARG A 354 12.86 24.79 9.03
N SER A 355 11.83 24.04 9.36
CA SER A 355 10.46 24.43 9.07
C SER A 355 9.46 24.00 10.13
N ILE A 356 8.43 24.82 10.31
CA ILE A 356 7.21 24.44 11.01
C ILE A 356 6.15 24.09 9.97
N ILE A 357 5.53 22.91 10.12
CA ILE A 357 4.52 22.38 9.21
C ILE A 357 3.24 22.15 9.99
N PHE A 358 2.18 22.82 9.56
CA PHE A 358 0.81 22.55 10.00
C PHE A 358 0.16 21.65 8.95
N SER A 359 -0.43 20.54 9.38
CA SER A 359 -1.22 19.69 8.49
C SER A 359 -2.56 19.30 9.09
N THR A 360 -3.53 19.08 8.22
CA THR A 360 -4.83 18.52 8.57
C THR A 360 -5.16 17.40 7.62
N ASP A 361 -5.71 16.33 8.17
CA ASP A 361 -6.16 15.19 7.41
C ASP A 361 -7.60 14.84 7.81
N ILE A 362 -8.47 14.73 6.83
CA ILE A 362 -9.85 14.30 7.00
C ILE A 362 -10.10 13.11 6.08
N VAL A 363 -10.35 11.95 6.66
CA VAL A 363 -10.56 10.71 5.90
C VAL A 363 -11.84 10.04 6.37
N THR A 364 -12.85 10.06 5.50
CA THR A 364 -14.15 9.40 5.73
C THR A 364 -14.37 8.20 4.83
N TYR A 365 -13.54 8.05 3.79
CA TYR A 365 -13.53 6.88 2.94
C TYR A 365 -13.09 5.63 3.70
N ASN A 366 -13.77 4.50 3.45
CA ASN A 366 -13.45 3.21 4.04
C ASN A 366 -13.03 2.22 2.94
N SER A 367 -11.74 1.86 2.91
CA SER A 367 -11.17 0.93 1.93
C SER A 367 -11.81 -0.46 1.97
N ASN A 368 -12.34 -0.88 3.12
CA ASN A 368 -12.98 -2.18 3.29
C ASN A 368 -14.46 -2.14 2.86
N ARG A 369 -15.00 -0.95 2.57
CA ARG A 369 -16.37 -0.75 2.07
C ARG A 369 -16.37 0.27 0.92
N PRO A 370 -15.71 -0.04 -0.21
CA PRO A 370 -15.52 0.91 -1.31
C PRO A 370 -16.85 1.45 -1.86
N ASN A 371 -17.94 0.68 -1.75
CA ASN A 371 -19.29 1.08 -2.18
C ASN A 371 -19.97 2.13 -1.30
N ARG A 372 -19.33 2.65 -0.24
CA ARG A 372 -19.89 3.74 0.59
C ARG A 372 -19.44 5.13 0.17
N GLY A 373 -18.42 5.24 -0.69
CA GLY A 373 -17.80 6.51 -1.01
C GLY A 373 -17.17 7.19 0.20
N GLY A 374 -16.76 8.44 0.03
CA GLY A 374 -16.21 9.26 1.09
C GLY A 374 -15.24 10.31 0.58
N TRP A 375 -14.59 10.96 1.53
CA TRP A 375 -13.64 12.04 1.28
C TRP A 375 -12.26 11.66 1.83
N ARG A 376 -11.23 12.18 1.15
CA ARG A 376 -9.86 12.29 1.66
C ARG A 376 -9.41 13.72 1.42
N ILE A 377 -9.21 14.48 2.48
CA ILE A 377 -8.77 15.87 2.43
C ILE A 377 -7.46 15.96 3.17
N HIS A 378 -6.45 16.53 2.53
CA HIS A 378 -5.15 16.82 3.13
C HIS A 378 -4.82 18.30 2.90
N GLY A 379 -4.66 19.04 3.99
CA GLY A 379 -4.20 20.43 3.97
C GLY A 379 -2.82 20.52 4.62
N LYS A 380 -1.94 21.35 4.06
CA LYS A 380 -0.58 21.58 4.57
C LYS A 380 -0.22 23.06 4.44
N ALA A 381 0.38 23.61 5.49
CA ALA A 381 1.07 24.90 5.48
C ALA A 381 2.47 24.71 6.07
N GLU A 382 3.52 25.01 5.31
CA GLU A 382 4.93 24.89 5.70
C GLU A 382 5.59 26.26 5.69
N PHE A 383 6.31 26.58 6.76
CA PHE A 383 7.02 27.83 6.95
C PHE A 383 8.47 27.53 7.30
N ALA A 384 9.40 27.99 6.47
CA ALA A 384 10.84 27.90 6.71
C ALA A 384 11.43 29.30 6.86
N GLY A 385 12.43 29.45 7.72
CA GLY A 385 13.14 30.72 7.92
C GLY A 385 12.34 31.78 8.69
N ASN A 386 12.54 33.06 8.36
CA ASN A 386 12.08 34.23 9.14
C ASN A 386 10.61 34.59 8.83
N THR A 387 9.67 33.77 9.28
CA THR A 387 8.22 34.07 9.13
C THR A 387 7.66 34.81 10.35
N THR A 388 8.34 34.80 11.51
CA THR A 388 7.81 35.34 12.78
C THR A 388 8.81 36.18 13.59
N GLY A 389 9.77 36.85 12.93
CA GLY A 389 10.71 37.78 13.58
C GLY A 389 11.94 37.12 14.23
N ASP A 390 11.85 35.85 14.60
CA ASP A 390 12.99 35.02 15.03
C ASP A 390 13.39 34.04 13.91
N GLN A 391 14.69 33.98 13.62
CA GLN A 391 15.23 33.06 12.62
C GLN A 391 15.16 31.63 13.17
N LEU A 392 14.32 30.75 12.58
CA LEU A 392 14.39 29.30 12.82
C LEU A 392 15.82 28.75 12.57
N GLY A 393 16.62 29.50 11.81
CA GLY A 393 17.95 29.13 11.34
C GLY A 393 17.86 28.24 10.10
N GLY A 394 18.97 28.12 9.38
CA GLY A 394 19.04 27.37 8.12
C GLY A 394 19.15 28.28 6.90
N ASP A 395 19.29 27.64 5.74
CA ASP A 395 19.66 28.27 4.47
C ASP A 395 18.43 28.68 3.63
N PHE A 396 17.23 28.30 4.05
CA PHE A 396 15.98 28.52 3.32
C PHE A 396 15.01 29.43 4.06
N SER A 397 14.30 30.26 3.30
CA SER A 397 13.19 31.07 3.79
C SER A 397 12.07 30.98 2.78
N PHE A 398 10.92 30.39 3.14
CA PHE A 398 9.76 30.30 2.25
C PHE A 398 8.49 29.97 3.03
N SER A 399 7.34 30.20 2.39
CA SER A 399 6.05 29.66 2.80
C SER A 399 5.43 28.84 1.68
N GLN A 400 4.79 27.72 2.03
CA GLN A 400 4.08 26.85 1.08
C GLN A 400 2.74 26.45 1.68
N TYR A 401 1.69 26.54 0.89
CA TYR A 401 0.36 26.05 1.21
C TYR A 401 -0.09 25.06 0.14
N LEU A 402 -0.69 23.97 0.57
CA LEU A 402 -1.16 22.89 -0.29
C LEU A 402 -2.50 22.36 0.25
N LEU A 403 -3.46 22.14 -0.63
CA LEU A 403 -4.72 21.49 -0.35
C LEU A 403 -4.97 20.41 -1.41
N ASP A 404 -5.21 19.18 -0.99
CA ASP A 404 -5.58 18.03 -1.84
C ASP A 404 -6.91 17.49 -1.32
N VAL A 405 -7.96 17.59 -2.13
CA VAL A 405 -9.31 17.12 -1.83
C VAL A 405 -9.66 16.03 -2.83
N ARG A 406 -9.99 14.85 -2.32
CA ARG A 406 -10.48 13.72 -3.12
C ARG A 406 -11.86 13.31 -2.65
N GLN A 407 -12.73 13.05 -3.60
CA GLN A 407 -14.07 12.54 -3.37
C GLN A 407 -14.28 11.26 -4.16
N TYR A 408 -14.74 10.23 -3.46
CA TYR A 408 -15.15 8.95 -4.04
C TYR A 408 -16.65 8.84 -3.88
N ARG A 409 -17.39 8.74 -4.99
CA ARG A 409 -18.85 8.74 -4.98
C ARG A 409 -19.40 7.60 -5.85
N PRO A 410 -19.95 6.54 -5.24
CA PRO A 410 -20.80 5.59 -5.94
C PRO A 410 -22.03 6.30 -6.50
N ILE A 411 -22.34 6.06 -7.77
CA ILE A 411 -23.54 6.61 -8.44
C ILE A 411 -24.57 5.52 -8.71
N GLY A 412 -24.14 4.27 -8.69
CA GLY A 412 -24.96 3.08 -8.76
C GLY A 412 -24.17 1.90 -8.23
N GLU A 413 -24.76 0.71 -8.27
CA GLU A 413 -24.10 -0.51 -7.77
C GLU A 413 -22.83 -0.87 -8.56
N LYS A 414 -22.75 -0.42 -9.81
CA LYS A 414 -21.69 -0.77 -10.78
C LYS A 414 -20.90 0.44 -11.30
N SER A 415 -21.11 1.64 -10.74
CA SER A 415 -20.46 2.86 -11.24
C SER A 415 -20.00 3.78 -10.12
N GLU A 416 -18.80 4.33 -10.26
CA GLU A 416 -18.16 5.21 -9.29
C GLU A 416 -17.58 6.44 -9.98
N ILE A 417 -17.85 7.63 -9.45
CA ILE A 417 -17.13 8.85 -9.82
C ILE A 417 -16.06 9.13 -8.77
N ARG A 418 -14.86 9.47 -9.24
CA ARG A 418 -13.73 9.93 -8.44
C ARG A 418 -13.32 11.30 -8.89
N LEU A 419 -13.24 12.23 -7.96
CA LEU A 419 -12.86 13.61 -8.21
C LEU A 419 -11.66 13.95 -7.35
N ARG A 420 -10.73 14.72 -7.89
CA ARG A 420 -9.63 15.35 -7.14
C ARG A 420 -9.54 16.82 -7.50
N ALA A 421 -9.36 17.65 -6.48
CA ALA A 421 -8.89 19.02 -6.61
C ALA A 421 -7.62 19.18 -5.77
N ARG A 422 -6.50 19.51 -6.40
CA ARG A 422 -5.23 19.79 -5.73
C ARG A 422 -4.79 21.21 -6.08
N GLY A 423 -4.62 22.05 -5.09
CA GLY A 423 -4.20 23.45 -5.26
C GLY A 423 -3.06 23.78 -4.32
N GLY A 424 -2.13 24.62 -4.78
CA GLY A 424 -1.00 25.05 -3.98
C GLY A 424 -0.49 26.43 -4.36
N LEU A 425 0.07 27.12 -3.38
CA LEU A 425 0.76 28.41 -3.54
C LEU A 425 2.00 28.44 -2.67
N THR A 426 3.05 29.07 -3.16
CA THR A 426 4.31 29.21 -2.44
C THR A 426 4.98 30.54 -2.76
N SER A 427 5.84 31.01 -1.86
CA SER A 427 6.58 32.26 -2.04
C SER A 427 7.56 32.18 -3.22
N SER A 428 8.04 33.33 -3.70
CA SER A 428 8.93 33.42 -4.86
C SER A 428 10.34 32.89 -4.62
N ASN A 429 10.78 32.87 -3.36
CA ASN A 429 12.07 32.36 -2.90
C ASN A 429 12.04 30.86 -2.55
N THR A 430 10.97 30.16 -2.91
CA THR A 430 10.82 28.73 -2.63
C THR A 430 11.84 27.92 -3.41
N PRO A 431 12.59 27.03 -2.74
CA PRO A 431 13.58 26.22 -3.43
C PRO A 431 12.92 25.23 -4.38
N ARG A 432 13.64 24.81 -5.43
CA ARG A 432 13.09 23.93 -6.48
C ARG A 432 12.44 22.65 -5.95
N GLN A 433 13.00 22.04 -4.90
CA GLN A 433 12.44 20.85 -4.24
C GLN A 433 11.10 21.09 -3.53
N LYS A 434 10.63 22.34 -3.48
CA LYS A 434 9.33 22.75 -2.92
C LYS A 434 8.45 23.50 -3.94
N SER A 435 8.88 23.66 -5.19
CA SER A 435 8.04 24.22 -6.26
C SER A 435 6.99 23.23 -6.77
N PHE A 436 5.95 23.74 -7.45
CA PHE A 436 4.93 22.90 -8.06
C PHE A 436 5.28 22.56 -9.51
N GLU A 437 5.05 21.31 -9.87
CA GLU A 437 5.29 20.77 -11.21
C GLU A 437 4.11 19.88 -11.61
N ILE A 438 3.60 20.02 -12.84
CA ILE A 438 2.47 19.28 -13.40
C ILE A 438 2.82 18.75 -14.79
N GLY A 439 2.28 17.58 -15.13
CA GLY A 439 2.40 16.95 -16.43
C GLY A 439 2.84 15.50 -16.29
N GLY A 440 2.22 14.61 -17.06
CA GLY A 440 2.42 13.17 -16.98
C GLY A 440 1.50 12.50 -15.96
N LEU A 441 1.91 11.30 -15.51
CA LEU A 441 1.10 10.43 -14.65
C LEU A 441 0.63 11.14 -13.37
N GLY A 442 -0.54 10.76 -12.86
CA GLY A 442 -1.12 11.31 -11.63
C GLY A 442 -1.49 12.81 -11.68
N SER A 443 -1.33 13.46 -12.84
CA SER A 443 -1.64 14.88 -13.05
C SER A 443 -2.35 15.12 -14.38
N LEU A 444 -1.60 15.40 -15.45
CA LEU A 444 -2.08 15.56 -16.82
C LEU A 444 -1.43 14.48 -17.72
N PRO A 445 -2.01 13.27 -17.79
CA PRO A 445 -1.38 12.11 -18.41
C PRO A 445 -1.01 12.26 -19.89
N ALA A 446 -1.72 13.11 -20.65
CA ALA A 446 -1.40 13.33 -22.06
C ALA A 446 -0.21 14.28 -22.28
N TYR A 447 0.24 14.98 -21.23
CA TYR A 447 1.34 15.95 -21.27
C TYR A 447 2.68 15.31 -20.89
N GLY A 448 3.78 15.98 -21.23
CA GLY A 448 5.14 15.56 -20.84
C GLY A 448 5.30 15.51 -19.33
N PHE A 449 6.19 14.63 -18.84
CA PHE A 449 6.48 14.55 -17.42
C PHE A 449 7.00 15.89 -16.90
N LYS A 450 6.29 16.50 -15.95
CA LYS A 450 6.60 17.82 -15.37
C LYS A 450 6.81 18.91 -16.42
N GLU A 451 6.00 18.91 -17.48
CA GLU A 451 6.06 19.91 -18.57
C GLU A 451 5.83 21.34 -18.07
N PHE A 452 5.07 21.52 -16.98
CA PHE A 452 4.73 22.83 -16.42
C PHE A 452 5.23 22.97 -14.99
N SER A 453 5.80 24.12 -14.64
CA SER A 453 6.29 24.41 -13.29
C SER A 453 6.03 25.85 -12.87
N GLY A 454 5.90 26.09 -11.56
CA GLY A 454 5.61 27.42 -11.02
C GLY A 454 5.40 27.45 -9.51
N THR A 455 5.06 28.64 -9.01
CA THR A 455 4.82 28.91 -7.58
C THR A 455 3.35 28.80 -7.20
N LYS A 456 2.43 28.80 -8.18
CA LYS A 456 0.99 28.61 -7.97
C LYS A 456 0.50 27.51 -8.89
N MET A 457 -0.34 26.62 -8.37
CA MET A 457 -0.84 25.47 -9.11
C MET A 457 -2.28 25.16 -8.72
N LEU A 458 -3.09 24.76 -9.70
CA LEU A 458 -4.38 24.12 -9.51
C LEU A 458 -4.52 22.95 -10.48
N LEU A 459 -4.92 21.80 -9.98
CA LEU A 459 -5.16 20.55 -10.70
C LEU A 459 -6.55 20.04 -10.35
N LEU A 460 -7.31 19.67 -11.37
CA LEU A 460 -8.63 19.06 -11.28
C LEU A 460 -8.57 17.74 -12.07
N ASN A 461 -8.95 16.65 -11.41
CA ASN A 461 -9.08 15.35 -12.06
C ASN A 461 -10.48 14.80 -11.85
N GLY A 462 -11.04 14.17 -12.88
CA GLY A 462 -12.32 13.48 -12.82
C GLY A 462 -12.26 12.14 -13.53
N GLU A 463 -12.58 11.06 -12.81
CA GLU A 463 -12.72 9.71 -13.36
C GLU A 463 -14.15 9.19 -13.15
N LEU A 464 -14.71 8.57 -14.17
CA LEU A 464 -15.90 7.73 -14.10
C LEU A 464 -15.48 6.28 -14.38
N GLU A 465 -15.62 5.42 -13.39
CA GLU A 465 -15.34 4.00 -13.50
C GLU A 465 -16.65 3.20 -13.59
N LEU A 466 -16.78 2.40 -14.64
CA LEU A 466 -17.90 1.50 -14.91
C LEU A 466 -17.42 0.06 -14.77
N ARG A 467 -18.02 -0.72 -13.87
CA ARG A 467 -17.58 -2.08 -13.54
C ARG A 467 -18.20 -3.12 -14.48
N GLY A 468 -17.45 -4.20 -14.70
CA GLY A 468 -17.64 -5.22 -15.74
C GLY A 468 -19.03 -5.83 -15.89
N ASP A 469 -19.79 -5.97 -14.80
CA ASP A 469 -21.15 -6.49 -14.85
C ASP A 469 -22.12 -5.59 -15.67
N LEU A 470 -21.75 -4.35 -16.01
CA LEU A 470 -22.47 -3.46 -16.95
C LEU A 470 -22.04 -3.73 -18.42
N LEU A 471 -20.81 -4.20 -18.62
CA LEU A 471 -20.24 -4.54 -19.93
C LEU A 471 -20.65 -5.95 -20.39
N ASP A 472 -21.14 -6.80 -19.48
CA ASP A 472 -21.73 -8.11 -19.77
C ASP A 472 -22.92 -8.03 -20.75
N GLU A 473 -23.63 -6.90 -20.76
CA GLU A 473 -24.76 -6.66 -21.67
C GLU A 473 -24.31 -6.34 -23.11
N LEU A 474 -23.00 -6.12 -23.34
CA LEU A 474 -22.43 -5.88 -24.66
C LEU A 474 -21.95 -7.22 -25.27
N PRO A 475 -22.54 -7.69 -26.39
CA PRO A 475 -22.30 -9.04 -26.94
C PRO A 475 -20.84 -9.37 -27.27
N VAL A 476 -20.02 -8.35 -27.54
CA VAL A 476 -18.62 -8.47 -27.98
C VAL A 476 -17.64 -8.67 -26.81
N MET A 477 -18.04 -8.34 -25.58
CA MET A 477 -17.15 -8.26 -24.40
C MET A 477 -17.36 -9.37 -23.35
N SER A 478 -18.39 -10.21 -23.53
CA SER A 478 -18.83 -11.22 -22.55
C SER A 478 -17.81 -12.31 -22.18
N TRP A 479 -16.75 -12.49 -22.97
CA TRP A 479 -15.74 -13.54 -22.74
C TRP A 479 -14.64 -13.13 -21.74
N PHE A 480 -14.56 -11.84 -21.36
CA PHE A 480 -13.53 -11.27 -20.47
C PHE A 480 -14.08 -10.35 -19.37
N SER A 481 -15.39 -10.15 -19.32
CA SER A 481 -16.06 -9.01 -18.69
C SER A 481 -16.14 -9.04 -17.16
N HIS A 482 -16.23 -10.21 -16.51
CA HIS A 482 -16.37 -10.33 -15.05
C HIS A 482 -15.21 -9.72 -14.22
N SER A 483 -14.08 -9.40 -14.87
CA SER A 483 -12.86 -8.90 -14.21
C SER A 483 -12.42 -7.51 -14.64
N LEU A 484 -13.12 -6.87 -15.60
CA LEU A 484 -12.68 -5.61 -16.20
C LEU A 484 -13.54 -4.42 -15.76
N SER A 485 -12.96 -3.21 -15.78
CA SER A 485 -13.65 -1.94 -15.63
C SER A 485 -13.31 -1.01 -16.81
N LEU A 486 -14.30 -0.25 -17.26
CA LEU A 486 -14.09 0.85 -18.20
C LEU A 486 -13.90 2.14 -17.40
N ILE A 487 -12.91 2.93 -17.75
CA ILE A 487 -12.58 4.20 -17.10
C ILE A 487 -12.72 5.29 -18.16
N LEU A 488 -13.48 6.34 -17.86
CA LEU A 488 -13.50 7.58 -18.62
C LEU A 488 -12.94 8.67 -17.73
N PHE A 489 -12.06 9.53 -18.25
CA PHE A 489 -11.49 10.60 -17.44
C PHE A 489 -11.34 11.91 -18.22
N ALA A 490 -11.32 13.00 -17.46
CA ALA A 490 -11.02 14.33 -17.93
C ALA A 490 -10.27 15.09 -16.85
N ASP A 491 -9.13 15.67 -17.22
CA ASP A 491 -8.24 16.36 -16.31
C ASP A 491 -7.97 17.78 -16.82
N ALA A 492 -7.76 18.71 -15.89
CA ALA A 492 -7.44 20.09 -16.18
C ALA A 492 -6.49 20.66 -15.13
N ALA A 493 -5.49 21.43 -15.56
CA ALA A 493 -4.59 22.11 -14.64
C ALA A 493 -4.16 23.48 -15.15
N THR A 494 -3.74 24.32 -14.21
CA THR A 494 -3.07 25.59 -14.48
C THR A 494 -1.90 25.77 -13.52
N VAL A 495 -0.82 26.33 -14.03
CA VAL A 495 0.38 26.64 -13.27
C VAL A 495 0.79 28.07 -13.63
N SER A 496 1.16 28.87 -12.64
CA SER A 496 1.58 30.26 -12.86
C SER A 496 2.71 30.66 -11.90
N GLY A 497 3.29 31.83 -12.16
CA GLY A 497 4.44 32.33 -11.40
C GLY A 497 5.77 31.70 -11.81
N GLY A 498 5.92 31.38 -13.10
CA GLY A 498 7.17 30.84 -13.66
C GLY A 498 7.65 31.61 -14.90
N SER A 499 8.73 32.37 -14.74
CA SER A 499 9.82 32.57 -15.73
C SER A 499 10.92 33.37 -15.03
N ASP A 500 12.10 32.78 -14.90
CA ASP A 500 13.32 33.31 -14.27
C ASP A 500 13.33 33.32 -12.73
N LEU A 501 14.20 32.48 -12.15
CA LEU A 501 14.71 32.57 -10.78
C LEU A 501 15.59 33.83 -10.59
N VAL A 502 15.18 34.96 -11.17
CA VAL A 502 15.76 36.28 -10.93
C VAL A 502 14.84 36.97 -9.92
N ARG A 503 15.42 37.27 -8.76
CA ARG A 503 14.80 37.92 -7.60
C ARG A 503 13.70 38.93 -8.01
N PRO A 504 12.42 38.67 -7.72
CA PRO A 504 11.43 39.73 -7.69
C PRO A 504 11.66 40.56 -6.44
N SER A 505 11.61 41.88 -6.60
CA SER A 505 11.62 42.89 -5.55
C SER A 505 10.57 42.62 -4.46
N VAL A 506 10.94 42.95 -3.22
CA VAL A 506 10.12 42.85 -2.00
C VAL A 506 8.71 43.36 -2.24
N GLY A 507 7.76 42.43 -2.26
CA GLY A 507 6.32 42.64 -2.42
C GLY A 507 5.62 41.29 -2.38
N GLU A 508 5.03 40.96 -1.24
CA GLU A 508 4.26 39.74 -1.00
C GLU A 508 2.95 39.75 -1.81
N ASP A 509 2.97 39.32 -3.07
CA ASP A 509 1.72 39.08 -3.80
C ASP A 509 1.16 37.68 -3.47
N THR A 510 0.53 37.59 -2.30
CA THR A 510 -0.22 36.42 -1.81
C THR A 510 -1.56 36.24 -2.52
N SER A 511 -1.92 37.09 -3.49
CA SER A 511 -3.18 36.97 -4.22
C SER A 511 -3.19 35.74 -5.12
N PHE A 512 -4.21 34.89 -4.97
CA PHE A 512 -4.47 33.77 -5.88
C PHE A 512 -5.38 34.24 -7.02
N THR A 513 -4.77 34.84 -8.04
CA THR A 513 -5.51 35.28 -9.24
C THR A 513 -5.32 34.24 -10.35
N ILE A 514 -6.27 33.32 -10.51
CA ILE A 514 -6.36 32.48 -11.71
C ILE A 514 -7.12 33.24 -12.78
N ASN A 515 -6.54 33.39 -13.96
CA ASN A 515 -7.30 33.82 -15.12
C ASN A 515 -8.10 32.60 -15.65
N PRO A 516 -9.45 32.59 -15.57
CA PRO A 516 -10.25 31.45 -15.97
C PRO A 516 -10.21 31.17 -17.48
N THR A 517 -9.67 32.08 -18.28
CA THR A 517 -9.69 32.02 -19.76
C THR A 517 -8.34 31.74 -20.41
N ARG A 518 -7.22 31.82 -19.67
CA ARG A 518 -5.87 31.63 -20.22
C ARG A 518 -5.00 30.80 -19.27
N GLY A 519 -4.17 29.91 -19.83
CA GLY A 519 -3.16 29.14 -19.09
C GLY A 519 -3.62 27.76 -18.61
N TRP A 520 -4.88 27.39 -18.81
CA TRP A 520 -5.36 26.03 -18.54
C TRP A 520 -4.87 25.06 -19.60
N LYS A 521 -4.47 23.88 -19.13
CA LYS A 521 -4.12 22.69 -19.91
C LYS A 521 -5.08 21.59 -19.51
N SER A 522 -5.57 20.82 -20.48
CA SER A 522 -6.49 19.73 -20.19
C SER A 522 -6.27 18.55 -21.10
N ASP A 523 -6.62 17.38 -20.59
CA ASP A 523 -6.66 16.16 -21.36
C ASP A 523 -7.91 15.35 -21.03
N LEU A 524 -8.22 14.43 -21.93
CA LEU A 524 -9.34 13.50 -21.79
C LEU A 524 -8.92 12.15 -22.32
N GLY A 525 -9.60 11.12 -21.87
CA GLY A 525 -9.32 9.79 -22.36
C GLY A 525 -10.19 8.72 -21.78
N PHE A 526 -9.83 7.50 -22.11
CA PHE A 526 -10.45 6.31 -21.58
C PHE A 526 -9.40 5.25 -21.24
N GLY A 527 -9.78 4.29 -20.42
CA GLY A 527 -8.94 3.15 -20.09
C GLY A 527 -9.76 1.91 -19.79
N VAL A 528 -9.06 0.78 -19.77
CA VAL A 528 -9.59 -0.50 -19.32
C VAL A 528 -8.74 -0.96 -18.15
N GLY A 529 -9.36 -1.30 -17.03
CA GLY A 529 -8.68 -1.75 -15.83
C GLY A 529 -9.22 -3.06 -15.30
N THR A 530 -8.56 -3.61 -14.28
CA THR A 530 -9.12 -4.72 -13.49
C THR A 530 -10.12 -4.18 -12.48
N ARG A 531 -11.08 -5.01 -12.06
CA ARG A 531 -12.07 -4.66 -11.02
C ARG A 531 -11.43 -4.24 -9.68
N SER A 532 -10.25 -4.75 -9.36
CA SER A 532 -9.50 -4.33 -8.16
C SER A 532 -8.89 -2.93 -8.29
N GLY A 533 -8.75 -2.41 -9.52
CA GLY A 533 -8.07 -1.16 -9.82
C GLY A 533 -6.54 -1.26 -9.87
N ASN A 534 -5.98 -2.47 -9.69
CA ASN A 534 -4.54 -2.71 -9.57
C ASN A 534 -3.81 -2.85 -10.92
N MET A 535 -4.53 -2.81 -12.03
CA MET A 535 -3.98 -2.81 -13.38
C MET A 535 -4.88 -1.96 -14.27
N ARG A 536 -4.31 -1.02 -15.03
CA ARG A 536 -5.06 -0.12 -15.93
C ARG A 536 -4.25 0.15 -17.19
N LEU A 537 -4.87 0.03 -18.36
CA LEU A 537 -4.34 0.51 -19.63
C LEU A 537 -5.12 1.77 -20.02
N ILE A 538 -4.44 2.90 -20.17
CA ILE A 538 -5.06 4.20 -20.37
C ILE A 538 -4.58 4.83 -21.68
N PHE A 539 -5.51 5.45 -22.39
CA PHE A 539 -5.32 6.21 -23.62
C PHE A 539 -5.74 7.67 -23.36
N ALA A 540 -4.81 8.61 -23.51
CA ALA A 540 -5.01 10.02 -23.17
C ALA A 540 -4.70 10.93 -24.35
N TRP A 541 -5.56 11.92 -24.61
CA TRP A 541 -5.39 12.95 -25.62
C TRP A 541 -5.33 14.33 -24.99
N ARG A 542 -4.35 15.13 -25.40
CA ARG A 542 -4.31 16.55 -25.09
C ARG A 542 -5.43 17.27 -25.82
N THR A 543 -6.03 18.27 -25.19
CA THR A 543 -7.09 19.09 -25.81
C THR A 543 -6.54 20.33 -26.52
N ASP A 544 -5.28 20.71 -26.26
CA ASP A 544 -4.69 21.96 -26.76
C ASP A 544 -4.12 21.87 -28.18
N LEU A 545 -3.71 20.68 -28.62
CA LEU A 545 -3.18 20.45 -29.96
C LEU A 545 -3.48 19.02 -30.45
N PRO A 546 -3.76 18.84 -31.75
CA PRO A 546 -3.89 17.51 -32.35
C PRO A 546 -2.62 16.69 -32.13
N SER A 547 -2.74 15.54 -31.47
CA SER A 547 -1.64 14.63 -31.16
C SER A 547 -2.13 13.18 -31.10
N PRO A 548 -1.29 12.18 -31.41
CA PRO A 548 -1.63 10.79 -31.16
C PRO A 548 -1.82 10.55 -29.64
N PRO A 549 -2.65 9.57 -29.24
CA PRO A 549 -2.86 9.28 -27.84
C PRO A 549 -1.55 8.90 -27.15
N LYS A 550 -1.37 9.40 -25.93
CA LYS A 550 -0.42 8.78 -25.00
C LYS A 550 -1.03 7.52 -24.43
N ILE A 551 -0.28 6.44 -24.48
CA ILE A 551 -0.68 5.13 -23.98
C ILE A 551 0.23 4.79 -22.82
N PHE A 552 -0.35 4.45 -21.68
CA PHE A 552 0.41 4.05 -20.51
C PHE A 552 -0.33 2.98 -19.70
N PHE A 553 0.46 2.18 -19.03
CA PHE A 553 0.00 1.10 -18.17
C PHE A 553 0.27 1.47 -16.72
N ARG A 554 -0.73 1.30 -15.85
CA ARG A 554 -0.65 1.61 -14.42
C ARG A 554 -0.93 0.40 -13.56
N PHE A 555 -0.28 0.36 -12.41
CA PHE A 555 -0.50 -0.65 -11.38
C PHE A 555 -1.36 -0.13 -10.23
N SER A 556 -1.65 1.17 -10.19
CA SER A 556 -2.49 1.78 -9.17
C SER A 556 -3.55 2.70 -9.77
N GLN A 557 -4.45 3.13 -8.89
CA GLN A 557 -5.44 4.15 -9.21
C GLN A 557 -4.77 5.51 -9.39
N THR A 558 -5.41 6.42 -10.14
CA THR A 558 -4.74 7.65 -10.54
C THR A 558 -4.47 8.60 -9.37
N PHE A 559 -5.38 8.62 -8.40
CA PHE A 559 -5.32 9.37 -7.17
C PHE A 559 -6.25 8.75 -6.12
#